data_AF-A0A1F4US75-F1
#
_entry.id   AF-A0A1F4US75-F1
#
_cell.length_a   1.000
_cell.length_b   1.000
_cell.length_c   1.000
_cell.angle_alpha   90.00
_cell.angle_beta   90.00
_cell.angle_gamma   90.00
#
_symmetry.space_group_name_H-M   'P 1'
#
loop_
_entity.id
_entity.type
_entity.pdbx_description
1 polymer ?
#
loop_
_entity_poly.entity_id
_entity_poly.type
_entity_poly.pdbx_seq_one_letter_code
_entity_poly.pdbx_strand_id
1 'polypeptide(L)'
;MPARTNQKKDVSIEYAHIYTNNKIGDEEKLSLEILGNLQKELDSKNLSATLLILIDDYSFPDPTFDYGALIAWWTGKGFKPDLVLRESQLIPLCDEVISKLRDNKIKEQLVDYIKSKKYPCSLFIAAWYLLRLGHLKHDSFSEDLYAKRLINILPESFKPFEDKALEIMAASEFSGAEKLVEYSFIHGRLVA
;
A
#
# COMPACT_ATOMS: atom_id res chain seq x y z
N MET A 1 31.92 -15.43 -4.04
CA MET A 1 30.58 -15.39 -4.66
C MET A 1 30.27 -13.93 -4.99
N PRO A 2 29.97 -13.55 -6.23
CA PRO A 2 29.56 -12.18 -6.52
C PRO A 2 28.26 -11.89 -5.77
N ALA A 3 28.19 -10.74 -5.11
CA ALA A 3 26.97 -10.27 -4.47
C ALA A 3 25.87 -10.23 -5.55
N ARG A 4 24.80 -11.03 -5.37
CA ARG A 4 23.60 -10.87 -6.19
C ARG A 4 23.13 -9.45 -5.97
N THR A 5 23.24 -8.60 -6.99
CA THR A 5 22.55 -7.31 -7.00
C THR A 5 21.07 -7.61 -6.73
N ASN A 6 20.53 -7.09 -5.63
CA ASN A 6 19.12 -7.22 -5.28
C ASN A 6 18.30 -6.59 -6.41
N GLN A 7 17.87 -7.42 -7.36
CA GLN A 7 17.09 -6.96 -8.49
C GLN A 7 15.68 -6.72 -8.01
N LYS A 8 15.20 -5.47 -8.14
CA LYS A 8 13.81 -5.12 -7.86
C LYS A 8 12.87 -6.06 -8.61
N LYS A 9 11.77 -6.45 -7.96
CA LYS A 9 10.66 -7.17 -8.57
C LYS A 9 10.07 -6.34 -9.71
N ASP A 10 9.42 -7.00 -10.65
CA ASP A 10 8.74 -6.28 -11.73
C ASP A 10 7.52 -5.54 -11.19
N VAL A 11 6.77 -6.17 -10.28
CA VAL A 11 5.53 -5.62 -9.72
C VAL A 11 5.49 -5.84 -8.21
N SER A 12 4.93 -4.88 -7.48
CA SER A 12 4.45 -5.09 -6.12
C SER A 12 2.94 -4.92 -6.12
N ILE A 13 2.20 -5.87 -5.55
CA ILE A 13 0.74 -5.89 -5.54
C ILE A 13 0.25 -5.73 -4.10
N GLU A 14 -0.60 -4.73 -3.87
CA GLU A 14 -1.43 -4.68 -2.67
C GLU A 14 -2.83 -5.20 -2.99
N TYR A 15 -3.37 -5.98 -2.07
CA TYR A 15 -4.67 -6.62 -2.22
C TYR A 15 -5.32 -6.79 -0.83
N ALA A 16 -6.64 -7.02 -0.84
CA ALA A 16 -7.45 -7.27 0.35
C ALA A 16 -7.16 -6.29 1.49
N HIS A 17 -7.08 -4.98 1.17
CA HIS A 17 -6.95 -3.92 2.15
C HIS A 17 -8.11 -4.00 3.15
N ILE A 18 -7.80 -3.85 4.45
CA ILE A 18 -8.79 -4.02 5.51
C ILE A 18 -8.47 -3.11 6.70
N TYR A 19 -9.52 -2.54 7.29
CA TYR A 19 -9.46 -1.80 8.55
C TYR A 19 -9.54 -2.75 9.74
N THR A 20 -8.87 -2.43 10.86
CA THR A 20 -8.91 -3.32 12.03
C THR A 20 -10.30 -3.48 12.68
N ASN A 21 -11.26 -2.62 12.39
CA ASN A 21 -12.64 -2.73 12.86
C ASN A 21 -13.57 -3.48 11.87
N ASN A 22 -13.06 -3.92 10.72
CA ASN A 22 -13.83 -4.63 9.70
C ASN A 22 -13.70 -6.16 9.84
N LYS A 23 -14.67 -6.86 9.26
CA LYS A 23 -14.62 -8.31 9.09
C LYS A 23 -14.38 -8.63 7.62
N ILE A 24 -13.73 -9.76 7.38
CA ILE A 24 -13.58 -10.32 6.04
C ILE A 24 -14.97 -10.51 5.41
N GLY A 25 -15.21 -9.79 4.32
CA GLY A 25 -16.46 -9.73 3.59
C GLY A 25 -16.29 -10.18 2.14
N ASP A 26 -17.20 -9.71 1.29
CA ASP A 26 -17.20 -10.02 -0.14
C ASP A 26 -16.18 -9.20 -0.92
N GLU A 27 -15.78 -8.04 -0.39
CA GLU A 27 -14.74 -7.19 -0.96
C GLU A 27 -13.37 -7.89 -0.95
N GLU A 28 -12.96 -8.47 0.18
CA GLU A 28 -11.69 -9.18 0.28
C GLU A 28 -11.70 -10.44 -0.59
N LYS A 29 -12.83 -11.14 -0.68
CA LYS A 29 -12.97 -12.30 -1.58
C LYS A 29 -12.80 -11.90 -3.04
N LEU A 30 -13.44 -10.81 -3.47
CA LEU A 30 -13.33 -10.31 -4.83
C LEU A 30 -11.91 -9.81 -5.13
N SER A 31 -11.26 -9.17 -4.16
CA SER A 31 -9.85 -8.78 -4.26
C SER A 31 -8.94 -10.00 -4.52
N LEU A 32 -9.18 -11.13 -3.83
CA LEU A 32 -8.45 -12.38 -4.09
C LEU A 32 -8.73 -12.98 -5.48
N GLU A 33 -9.97 -12.88 -5.97
CA GLU A 33 -10.31 -13.34 -7.33
C GLU A 33 -9.55 -12.53 -8.39
N ILE A 34 -9.54 -11.21 -8.27
CA ILE A 34 -8.79 -10.31 -9.15
C ILE A 34 -7.30 -10.62 -9.07
N LEU A 35 -6.76 -10.81 -7.86
CA LEU A 35 -5.36 -11.19 -7.66
C LEU A 35 -5.03 -12.49 -8.39
N GLY A 36 -5.87 -13.52 -8.26
CA GLY A 36 -5.65 -14.81 -8.92
C GLY A 36 -5.61 -14.70 -10.45
N ASN A 37 -6.39 -13.80 -11.05
CA ASN A 37 -6.34 -13.53 -12.49
C ASN A 37 -5.08 -12.74 -12.88
N LEU A 38 -4.73 -11.73 -12.08
CA LEU A 38 -3.52 -10.93 -12.30
C LEU A 38 -2.25 -11.77 -12.21
N GLN A 39 -2.16 -12.69 -11.25
CA GLN A 39 -1.00 -13.59 -11.12
C GLN A 39 -0.81 -14.46 -12.37
N LYS A 40 -1.89 -15.04 -12.93
CA LYS A 40 -1.82 -15.80 -14.19
C LYS A 40 -1.31 -14.95 -15.35
N GLU A 41 -1.72 -13.68 -15.41
CA GLU A 41 -1.25 -12.75 -16.43
C GLU A 41 0.25 -12.46 -16.26
N LEU A 42 0.70 -12.17 -15.05
CA LEU A 42 2.11 -11.90 -14.76
C LEU A 42 2.99 -13.12 -15.04
N ASP A 43 2.53 -14.32 -14.67
CA ASP A 43 3.20 -15.60 -14.96
C ASP A 43 3.33 -15.83 -16.47
N SER A 44 2.27 -15.55 -17.24
CA SER A 44 2.31 -15.67 -18.71
C SER A 44 3.33 -14.73 -19.38
N LYS A 45 3.67 -13.63 -18.70
CA LYS A 45 4.67 -12.63 -19.13
C LYS A 45 6.04 -12.84 -18.47
N ASN A 46 6.20 -13.88 -17.65
CA ASN A 46 7.40 -14.16 -16.86
C ASN A 46 7.84 -12.95 -16.00
N LEU A 47 6.86 -12.27 -15.39
CA LEU A 47 7.08 -11.11 -14.51
C LEU A 47 7.07 -11.53 -13.05
N SER A 48 8.04 -11.03 -12.28
CA SER A 48 8.12 -11.26 -10.84
C SER A 48 7.22 -10.31 -10.06
N ALA A 49 6.51 -10.84 -9.05
CA ALA A 49 5.63 -10.07 -8.19
C ALA A 49 6.00 -10.23 -6.70
N THR A 50 5.69 -9.20 -5.90
CA THR A 50 5.53 -9.31 -4.44
C THR A 50 4.08 -9.05 -4.05
N LEU A 51 3.61 -9.78 -3.05
CA LEU A 51 2.27 -9.69 -2.49
C LEU A 51 2.36 -9.04 -1.12
N LEU A 52 1.87 -7.81 -1.00
CA LEU A 52 1.99 -7.03 0.23
C LEU A 52 0.59 -6.64 0.71
N ILE A 53 0.45 -6.45 2.01
CA ILE A 53 -0.81 -5.98 2.60
C ILE A 53 -0.49 -4.88 3.61
N LEU A 54 -1.22 -3.77 3.49
CA LEU A 54 -1.26 -2.72 4.49
C LEU A 54 -2.57 -2.83 5.27
N ILE A 55 -2.47 -2.95 6.59
CA ILE A 55 -3.61 -2.98 7.50
C ILE A 55 -3.73 -1.60 8.14
N ASP A 56 -4.89 -0.97 8.01
CA ASP A 56 -5.18 0.29 8.68
C ASP A 56 -5.59 0.02 10.14
N ASP A 57 -4.60 0.15 11.03
CA ASP A 57 -4.74 0.13 12.48
C ASP A 57 -4.67 1.54 13.11
N TYR A 58 -4.61 2.58 12.28
CA TYR A 58 -4.35 3.95 12.73
C TYR A 58 -5.61 4.83 12.69
N SER A 59 -6.39 4.72 11.61
CA SER A 59 -7.65 5.43 11.42
C SER A 59 -8.73 4.84 12.33
N PHE A 60 -8.81 3.51 12.39
CA PHE A 60 -9.82 2.76 13.12
C PHE A 60 -9.22 1.67 14.02
N PRO A 61 -8.44 2.04 15.05
CA PRO A 61 -7.72 1.07 15.88
C PRO A 61 -8.70 0.16 16.63
N ASP A 62 -8.53 -1.15 16.46
CA ASP A 62 -9.23 -2.18 17.24
C ASP A 62 -8.20 -3.13 17.89
N PRO A 63 -8.04 -3.10 19.23
CA PRO A 63 -7.10 -3.96 19.94
C PRO A 63 -7.51 -5.44 19.92
N THR A 64 -8.75 -5.75 19.51
CA THR A 64 -9.27 -7.12 19.43
C THR A 64 -9.06 -7.77 18.06
N PHE A 65 -8.49 -7.03 17.10
CA PHE A 65 -8.25 -7.54 15.75
C PHE A 65 -7.22 -8.67 15.74
N ASP A 66 -7.62 -9.82 15.21
CA ASP A 66 -6.78 -11.02 15.12
C ASP A 66 -6.06 -11.10 13.77
N TYR A 67 -4.85 -10.51 13.74
CA TYR A 67 -3.95 -10.58 12.60
C TYR A 67 -3.62 -12.01 12.17
N GLY A 68 -3.53 -12.95 13.12
CA GLY A 68 -3.19 -14.35 12.86
C GLY A 68 -4.31 -15.06 12.10
N ALA A 69 -5.56 -14.87 12.54
CA ALA A 69 -6.74 -15.41 11.87
C ALA A 69 -6.88 -14.89 10.44
N LEU A 70 -6.61 -13.60 10.23
CA LEU A 70 -6.67 -12.98 8.91
C LEU A 70 -5.60 -13.55 7.95
N ILE A 71 -4.36 -13.66 8.41
CA ILE A 71 -3.27 -14.26 7.61
C ILE A 71 -3.55 -15.73 7.29
N ALA A 72 -4.09 -16.48 8.27
CA ALA A 72 -4.51 -17.86 8.06
C ALA A 72 -5.63 -17.96 7.02
N TRP A 73 -6.56 -17.01 6.98
CA TRP A 73 -7.63 -16.97 5.99
C TRP A 73 -7.08 -16.78 4.57
N TRP A 74 -6.20 -15.78 4.33
CA TRP A 74 -5.58 -15.58 3.01
C TRP A 74 -4.77 -16.81 2.57
N THR A 75 -3.96 -17.35 3.48
CA THR A 75 -3.12 -18.52 3.21
C THR A 75 -3.97 -19.75 2.89
N GLY A 76 -5.08 -19.96 3.60
CA GLY A 76 -6.04 -21.04 3.33
C GLY A 76 -6.73 -20.94 1.97
N LYS A 77 -6.70 -19.76 1.33
CA LYS A 77 -7.19 -19.52 -0.04
C LYS A 77 -6.08 -19.63 -1.10
N GLY A 78 -4.84 -19.92 -0.69
CA GLY A 78 -3.69 -20.04 -1.59
C GLY A 78 -2.93 -18.73 -1.81
N PHE A 79 -3.29 -17.65 -1.12
CA PHE A 79 -2.65 -16.34 -1.25
C PHE A 79 -1.84 -16.02 0.00
N LYS A 80 -0.52 -16.25 -0.06
CA LYS A 80 0.37 -15.95 1.06
C LYS A 80 1.04 -14.58 0.81
N PRO A 81 0.78 -13.56 1.65
CA PRO A 81 1.50 -12.30 1.55
C PRO A 81 2.99 -12.50 1.90
N ASP A 82 3.86 -11.81 1.17
CA ASP A 82 5.29 -11.73 1.46
C ASP A 82 5.56 -10.86 2.70
N LEU A 83 4.74 -9.82 2.90
CA LEU A 83 4.78 -8.96 4.07
C LEU A 83 3.39 -8.41 4.38
N VAL A 84 3.10 -8.33 5.68
CA VAL A 84 1.96 -7.59 6.22
C VAL A 84 2.52 -6.46 7.08
N LEU A 85 2.09 -5.22 6.81
CA LEU A 85 2.50 -4.05 7.56
C LEU A 85 1.27 -3.33 8.11
N ARG A 86 1.43 -2.62 9.21
CA ARG A 86 0.39 -1.77 9.79
C ARG A 86 0.64 -0.31 9.43
N GLU A 87 -0.41 0.47 9.20
CA GLU A 87 -0.30 1.91 8.94
C GLU A 87 0.46 2.64 10.04
N SER A 88 0.22 2.30 11.32
CA SER A 88 0.92 2.92 12.45
C SER A 88 2.45 2.77 12.37
N GLN A 89 2.97 1.73 11.71
CA GLN A 89 4.40 1.51 11.52
C GLN A 89 5.01 2.46 10.48
N LEU A 90 4.18 3.07 9.62
CA LEU A 90 4.62 3.99 8.57
C LEU A 90 4.74 5.45 9.04
N ILE A 91 4.40 5.77 10.29
CA ILE A 91 4.48 7.15 10.82
C ILE A 91 5.84 7.80 10.56
N PRO A 92 7.00 7.15 10.83
CA PRO A 92 8.30 7.76 10.53
C PRO A 92 8.50 8.08 9.04
N LEU A 93 7.93 7.26 8.15
CA LEU A 93 8.00 7.51 6.70
C LEU A 93 7.09 8.65 6.29
N CYS A 94 5.93 8.83 6.94
CA CYS A 94 5.06 9.99 6.73
C CYS A 94 5.80 11.29 7.05
N ASP A 95 6.54 11.33 8.16
CA ASP A 95 7.39 12.48 8.51
C ASP A 95 8.49 12.72 7.47
N GLU A 96 9.11 11.64 6.99
CA GLU A 96 10.12 11.71 5.93
C GLU A 96 9.52 12.28 4.64
N VAL A 97 8.34 11.84 4.21
CA VAL A 97 7.63 12.38 3.03
C VAL A 97 7.38 13.88 3.20
N ILE A 98 6.85 14.32 4.34
CA ILE A 98 6.61 15.75 4.62
C ILE A 98 7.92 16.55 4.53
N SER A 99 9.01 16.02 5.08
CA SER A 99 10.31 16.68 5.05
C SER A 99 10.81 16.91 3.62
N LYS A 100 10.44 16.03 2.70
CA LYS A 100 10.84 15.99 1.28
C LYS A 100 9.84 16.66 0.32
N LEU A 101 8.75 17.23 0.84
CA LEU A 101 7.82 18.04 0.03
C LEU A 101 8.51 19.32 -0.47
N ARG A 102 8.35 19.58 -1.77
CA ARG A 102 8.83 20.80 -2.45
C ARG A 102 7.75 21.86 -2.57
N ASP A 103 6.48 21.45 -2.62
CA ASP A 103 5.34 22.36 -2.59
C ASP A 103 5.04 22.81 -1.15
N ASN A 104 5.36 24.06 -0.84
CA ASN A 104 5.14 24.64 0.50
C ASN A 104 3.66 24.70 0.88
N LYS A 105 2.76 24.90 -0.08
CA LYS A 105 1.32 24.99 0.21
C LYS A 105 0.78 23.63 0.64
N ILE A 106 1.12 22.55 -0.08
CA ILE A 106 0.72 21.19 0.31
C ILE A 106 1.35 20.82 1.65
N LYS A 107 2.62 21.16 1.84
CA LYS A 107 3.34 20.92 3.11
C LYS A 107 2.66 21.61 4.29
N GLU A 108 2.34 22.90 4.18
CA GLU A 108 1.63 23.66 5.21
C GLU A 108 0.26 23.06 5.51
N GLN A 109 -0.52 22.72 4.48
CA GLN A 109 -1.83 22.09 4.64
C GLN A 109 -1.75 20.76 5.41
N LEU A 110 -0.78 19.90 5.09
CA LEU A 110 -0.58 18.63 5.78
C LEU A 110 -0.13 18.85 7.23
N VAL A 111 0.84 19.73 7.45
CA VAL A 111 1.35 20.03 8.80
C VAL A 111 0.25 20.60 9.69
N ASP A 112 -0.56 21.53 9.18
CA ASP A 112 -1.65 22.13 9.95
C ASP A 112 -2.79 21.13 10.20
N TYR A 113 -3.07 20.24 9.24
CA TYR A 113 -3.99 19.13 9.44
C TYR A 113 -3.51 18.18 10.53
N ILE A 114 -2.23 17.78 10.52
CA ILE A 114 -1.65 16.88 11.51
C ILE A 114 -1.64 17.51 12.90
N LYS A 115 -1.28 18.79 13.02
CA LYS A 115 -1.31 19.52 14.30
C LYS A 115 -2.70 19.55 14.94
N SER A 116 -3.75 19.61 14.12
CA SER A 116 -5.13 19.70 14.60
C SER A 116 -5.82 18.35 14.72
N LYS A 117 -5.32 17.32 14.04
CA LYS A 117 -5.94 15.99 13.95
C LYS A 117 -4.89 14.87 14.07
N LYS A 118 -4.82 14.04 13.03
CA LYS A 118 -4.03 12.81 12.88
C LYS A 118 -3.39 12.85 11.48
N TYR A 119 -2.43 11.96 11.21
CA TYR A 119 -1.93 11.78 9.85
C TYR A 119 -3.08 11.37 8.92
N PRO A 120 -3.27 12.04 7.76
CA PRO A 120 -4.32 11.66 6.83
C PRO A 120 -3.95 10.35 6.10
N CYS A 121 -4.94 9.51 5.79
CA CYS A 121 -4.74 8.23 5.09
C CYS A 121 -3.97 8.41 3.77
N SER A 122 -4.21 9.49 3.03
CA SER A 122 -3.48 9.80 1.79
C SER A 122 -1.96 9.96 2.00
N LEU A 123 -1.51 10.38 3.18
CA LEU A 123 -0.08 10.47 3.48
C LEU A 123 0.52 9.08 3.79
N PHE A 124 -0.23 8.19 4.46
CA PHE A 124 0.18 6.79 4.63
C PHE A 124 0.28 6.07 3.28
N ILE A 125 -0.71 6.25 2.40
CA ILE A 125 -0.71 5.69 1.05
C ILE A 125 0.52 6.19 0.26
N ALA A 126 0.82 7.50 0.32
CA ALA A 126 2.00 8.06 -0.34
C ALA A 126 3.32 7.47 0.20
N ALA A 127 3.46 7.39 1.52
CA ALA A 127 4.63 6.78 2.16
C ALA A 127 4.78 5.29 1.81
N TRP A 128 3.67 4.56 1.77
CA TRP A 128 3.62 3.15 1.40
C TRP A 128 4.06 2.90 -0.04
N TYR A 129 3.59 3.72 -0.98
CA TYR A 129 4.00 3.61 -2.39
C TYR A 129 5.48 3.93 -2.58
N LEU A 130 5.96 5.00 -1.94
CA LEU A 130 7.37 5.36 -2.01
C LEU A 130 8.27 4.31 -1.36
N LEU A 131 7.82 3.65 -0.28
CA LEU A 131 8.52 2.51 0.31
C LEU A 131 8.61 1.33 -0.67
N ARG A 132 7.49 0.92 -1.28
CA ARG A 132 7.45 -0.22 -2.22
C ARG A 132 8.25 0.03 -3.50
N LEU A 133 8.36 1.28 -3.94
CA LEU A 133 9.21 1.68 -5.06
C LEU A 133 10.70 1.80 -4.68
N GLY A 134 11.04 1.70 -3.39
CA GLY A 134 12.40 1.81 -2.87
C GLY A 134 12.93 3.24 -2.83
N HIS A 135 12.05 4.23 -2.76
CA HIS A 135 12.40 5.63 -2.53
C HIS A 135 12.58 5.95 -1.05
N LEU A 136 11.93 5.18 -0.17
CA LEU A 136 12.06 5.24 1.29
C LEU A 136 12.57 3.91 1.82
N LYS A 137 13.17 3.92 3.01
CA LYS A 137 13.68 2.73 3.70
C LYS A 137 12.99 2.56 5.04
N HIS A 138 12.71 1.32 5.40
CA HIS A 138 12.09 0.97 6.68
C HIS A 138 12.69 -0.34 7.19
N ASP A 139 13.00 -0.43 8.49
CA ASP A 139 13.72 -1.58 9.06
C ASP A 139 12.97 -2.90 8.90
N SER A 140 11.63 -2.85 8.88
CA SER A 140 10.78 -4.02 8.66
C SER A 140 10.49 -4.33 7.19
N PHE A 141 11.10 -3.59 6.25
CA PHE A 141 10.86 -3.74 4.81
C PHE A 141 12.17 -4.04 4.09
N SER A 142 12.32 -5.30 3.67
CA SER A 142 13.55 -5.77 3.00
C SER A 142 13.63 -5.28 1.55
N GLU A 143 14.85 -5.00 1.07
CA GLU A 143 15.07 -4.43 -0.27
C GLU A 143 14.66 -5.37 -1.42
N ASP A 144 14.55 -6.68 -1.16
CA ASP A 144 14.07 -7.68 -2.14
C ASP A 144 12.55 -7.59 -2.38
N LEU A 145 11.83 -6.82 -1.55
CA LEU A 145 10.41 -6.53 -1.72
C LEU A 145 10.14 -5.30 -2.60
N TYR A 146 11.18 -4.52 -2.92
CA TYR A 146 11.04 -3.36 -3.80
C TYR A 146 10.65 -3.77 -5.22
N ALA A 147 9.84 -2.94 -5.87
CA ALA A 147 9.36 -3.18 -7.22
C ALA A 147 9.60 -1.99 -8.17
N LYS A 148 9.52 -2.26 -9.47
CA LYS A 148 9.60 -1.26 -10.53
C LYS A 148 8.28 -0.49 -10.72
N ARG A 149 7.14 -1.14 -10.47
CA ARG A 149 5.79 -0.56 -10.51
C ARG A 149 4.88 -1.21 -9.49
N LEU A 150 3.78 -0.53 -9.16
CA LEU A 150 2.80 -0.94 -8.17
C LEU A 150 1.46 -1.23 -8.83
N ILE A 151 0.77 -2.25 -8.35
CA ILE A 151 -0.64 -2.49 -8.64
C ILE A 151 -1.39 -2.55 -7.31
N ASN A 152 -2.50 -1.84 -7.20
CA ASN A 152 -3.35 -1.88 -6.00
C ASN A 152 -4.75 -2.37 -6.37
N ILE A 153 -5.20 -3.43 -5.71
CA ILE A 153 -6.54 -4.00 -5.87
C ILE A 153 -7.40 -3.50 -4.71
N LEU A 154 -8.19 -2.46 -4.98
CA LEU A 154 -8.91 -1.68 -3.97
C LEU A 154 -10.33 -1.36 -4.46
N PRO A 155 -11.27 -1.07 -3.57
CA PRO A 155 -12.57 -0.52 -3.96
C PRO A 155 -12.45 0.87 -4.58
N GLU A 156 -13.35 1.18 -5.51
CA GLU A 156 -13.40 2.50 -6.14
C GLU A 156 -13.67 3.64 -5.13
N SER A 157 -14.26 3.35 -3.96
CA SER A 157 -14.45 4.32 -2.88
C SER A 157 -13.13 4.87 -2.31
N PHE A 158 -12.00 4.17 -2.49
CA PHE A 158 -10.69 4.65 -2.05
C PHE A 158 -10.07 5.67 -2.99
N LYS A 159 -10.59 5.78 -4.22
CA LYS A 159 -10.02 6.63 -5.27
C LYS A 159 -9.72 8.08 -4.83
N PRO A 160 -10.55 8.79 -4.04
CA PRO A 160 -10.22 10.14 -3.60
C PRO A 160 -8.97 10.22 -2.70
N PHE A 161 -8.73 9.20 -1.87
CA PHE A 161 -7.55 9.13 -1.01
C PHE A 161 -6.30 8.79 -1.81
N GLU A 162 -6.45 7.89 -2.77
CA GLU A 162 -5.43 7.52 -3.76
C GLU A 162 -4.98 8.71 -4.60
N ASP A 163 -5.94 9.42 -5.21
CA ASP A 163 -5.64 10.60 -6.03
C ASP A 163 -4.89 11.66 -5.20
N LYS A 164 -5.25 11.85 -3.93
CA LYS A 164 -4.53 12.76 -3.03
C LYS A 164 -3.13 12.26 -2.67
N ALA A 165 -2.93 10.95 -2.52
CA ALA A 165 -1.61 10.37 -2.28
C ALA A 165 -0.67 10.60 -3.47
N LEU A 166 -1.17 10.42 -4.69
CA LEU A 166 -0.41 10.70 -5.91
C LEU A 166 -0.06 12.20 -6.03
N GLU A 167 -0.96 13.11 -5.63
CA GLU A 167 -0.66 14.54 -5.54
C GLU A 167 0.49 14.84 -4.56
N ILE A 168 0.47 14.20 -3.38
CA ILE A 168 1.55 14.33 -2.37
C ILE A 168 2.88 13.83 -2.94
N MET A 169 2.89 12.67 -3.60
CA MET A 169 4.09 12.12 -4.24
C MET A 169 4.63 13.06 -5.33
N ALA A 170 3.76 13.56 -6.20
CA ALA A 170 4.12 14.46 -7.30
C ALA A 170 4.69 15.81 -6.79
N ALA A 171 4.25 16.26 -5.62
CA ALA A 171 4.70 17.47 -4.93
C ALA A 171 6.00 17.30 -4.12
N SER A 172 6.55 16.09 -4.05
CA SER A 172 7.77 15.76 -3.32
C SER A 172 9.02 15.73 -4.20
N GLU A 173 10.18 15.45 -3.62
CA GLU A 173 11.39 15.17 -4.40
C GLU A 173 11.31 13.92 -5.28
N PHE A 174 10.31 13.07 -5.05
CA PHE A 174 10.05 11.82 -5.77
C PHE A 174 9.08 11.98 -6.94
N SER A 175 8.84 13.20 -7.40
CA SER A 175 8.00 13.49 -8.56
C SER A 175 8.35 12.60 -9.76
N GLY A 176 7.33 12.03 -10.40
CA GLY A 176 7.41 11.01 -11.44
C GLY A 176 7.16 9.59 -10.93
N ALA A 177 7.36 9.31 -9.65
CA ALA A 177 7.08 8.00 -9.05
C ALA A 177 5.58 7.65 -9.07
N GLU A 178 4.71 8.66 -9.02
CA GLU A 178 3.24 8.49 -9.08
C GLU A 178 2.79 7.81 -10.38
N LYS A 179 3.58 7.91 -11.46
CA LYS A 179 3.29 7.29 -12.77
C LYS A 179 3.54 5.79 -12.81
N LEU A 180 4.16 5.26 -11.75
CA LEU A 180 4.45 3.83 -11.58
C LEU A 180 3.37 3.12 -10.77
N VAL A 181 2.28 3.81 -10.42
CA VAL A 181 1.16 3.29 -9.64
C VAL A 181 -0.03 2.99 -10.56
N GLU A 182 -0.49 1.75 -10.52
CA GLU A 182 -1.65 1.27 -11.27
C GLU A 182 -2.72 0.73 -10.32
N TYR A 183 -3.97 0.71 -10.78
CA TYR A 183 -5.12 0.30 -9.99
C TYR A 183 -5.95 -0.75 -10.71
N SER A 184 -6.46 -1.72 -9.96
CA SER A 184 -7.56 -2.59 -10.35
C SER A 184 -8.72 -2.32 -9.40
N PHE A 185 -9.54 -1.33 -9.75
CA PHE A 185 -10.67 -0.94 -8.89
C PHE A 185 -11.78 -1.99 -8.90
N ILE A 186 -12.29 -2.30 -7.72
CA ILE A 186 -13.50 -3.09 -7.54
C ILE A 186 -14.70 -2.13 -7.67
N HIS A 187 -15.47 -2.31 -8.75
CA HIS A 187 -16.65 -1.50 -9.03
C HIS A 187 -17.89 -1.99 -8.27
N GLY A 188 -18.62 -1.06 -7.65
CA GLY A 188 -19.86 -1.32 -6.92
C GLY A 188 -19.73 -1.10 -5.40
N ARG A 189 -20.85 -0.79 -4.74
CA ARG A 189 -20.93 -0.79 -3.27
C ARG A 189 -21.12 -2.23 -2.80
N LEU A 190 -20.13 -2.78 -2.11
CA LEU A 190 -20.40 -3.68 -0.99
C LEU A 190 -20.30 -2.87 0.30
N VAL A 191 -21.01 -1.74 0.35
CA VAL A 191 -21.27 -1.05 1.62
C VAL A 191 -22.29 -1.92 2.34
N ALA A 192 -21.82 -2.67 3.33
CA ALA A 192 -22.66 -3.12 4.44
C ALA A 192 -22.74 -1.98 5.47
#